data_AF-A0A087G411-F1
#
_entry.id   AF-A0A087G411-F1
#
_cell.length_a   1.000
_cell.length_b   1.000
_cell.length_c   1.000
_cell.angle_alpha   90.00
_cell.angle_beta   90.00
_cell.angle_gamma   90.00
#
_symmetry.space_group_name_H-M   'P 1'
#
loop_
_entity.id
_entity.type
_entity.pdbx_description
1 polymer ?
#
loop_
_entity_poly.entity_id
_entity_poly.type
_entity_poly.pdbx_seq_one_letter_code
_entity_poly.pdbx_strand_id
1 'polypeptide(L)'
;MAISHVQPLLLLLLASLFLLPALRAVELPFEVCGRGDSLVTVSSVNLIPHPILANVQISGYTSTTITEGKMRMFVKVYGAVAEKTFDVCELVACPVAPGAIMFLFNRAVPYVEVKVEVAVLYVRQSPKIMCVTFEYKHNDPVAVTISA
;
A
#
# COMPACT_ATOMS: atom_id res chain seq x y z
N MET A 1 -25.70 -0.04 -48.10
CA MET A 1 -25.73 0.53 -46.73
C MET A 1 -24.92 -0.40 -45.83
N ALA A 2 -23.66 -0.08 -45.56
CA ALA A 2 -22.72 -0.95 -44.83
C ALA A 2 -22.04 -0.14 -43.73
N ILE A 3 -22.82 0.27 -42.73
CA ILE A 3 -22.30 0.93 -41.53
C ILE A 3 -23.16 0.42 -40.37
N SER A 4 -22.78 -0.70 -39.74
CA SER A 4 -23.42 -1.05 -38.45
C SER A 4 -22.76 -2.16 -37.62
N HIS A 5 -21.51 -2.56 -37.87
CA HIS A 5 -20.87 -3.59 -37.02
C HIS A 5 -19.80 -3.03 -36.05
N VAL A 6 -19.26 -1.84 -36.33
CA VAL A 6 -18.22 -1.21 -35.49
C VAL A 6 -18.82 -0.52 -34.26
N GLN A 7 -20.04 0.01 -34.40
CA GLN A 7 -20.76 0.77 -33.37
C GLN A 7 -21.14 -0.05 -32.11
N PRO A 8 -21.66 -1.30 -32.19
CA PRO A 8 -21.99 -2.09 -31.00
C PRO A 8 -20.74 -2.56 -30.25
N LEU A 9 -19.65 -2.86 -30.96
CA LEU A 9 -18.38 -3.30 -30.36
C LEU A 9 -17.69 -2.16 -29.59
N LEU A 10 -17.72 -0.94 -30.15
CA LEU A 10 -17.22 0.25 -29.48
C LEU A 10 -18.04 0.57 -28.22
N LEU A 11 -19.38 0.45 -28.28
CA LEU A 11 -20.27 0.64 -27.14
C LEU A 11 -20.04 -0.39 -26.03
N LEU A 12 -19.78 -1.65 -26.37
CA LEU A 12 -19.41 -2.69 -25.41
C LEU A 12 -18.05 -2.42 -24.76
N LEU A 13 -17.06 -1.96 -25.53
CA LEU A 13 -15.75 -1.56 -25.01
C LEU A 13 -15.89 -0.38 -24.04
N LEU A 14 -16.64 0.66 -24.43
CA LEU A 14 -16.95 1.81 -23.59
C LEU A 14 -17.70 1.38 -22.31
N ALA A 15 -18.72 0.52 -22.42
CA ALA A 15 -19.45 0.01 -21.26
C ALA A 15 -18.54 -0.80 -20.31
N SER A 16 -17.60 -1.59 -20.87
CA SER A 16 -16.63 -2.32 -20.05
C SER A 16 -15.70 -1.38 -19.30
N LEU A 17 -15.23 -0.28 -19.92
CA LEU A 17 -14.39 0.77 -19.31
C LEU A 17 -15.09 1.48 -18.13
N PHE A 18 -16.42 1.66 -18.21
CA PHE A 18 -17.22 2.21 -17.12
C PHE A 18 -17.45 1.24 -15.95
N LEU A 19 -17.18 -0.07 -16.13
CA LEU A 19 -17.26 -1.11 -15.10
C LEU A 19 -15.91 -1.37 -14.40
N LEU A 20 -14.81 -0.73 -14.81
CA LEU A 20 -13.51 -0.80 -14.12
C LEU A 20 -13.37 -0.02 -12.79
N PRO A 21 -14.29 0.83 -12.27
CA PRO A 21 -13.98 1.61 -11.08
C PRO A 21 -13.92 0.78 -9.78
N ALA A 22 -14.15 -0.53 -9.82
CA ALA A 22 -14.18 -1.38 -8.63
C ALA A 22 -12.80 -1.75 -8.03
N LEU A 23 -11.68 -1.48 -8.73
CA LEU A 23 -10.32 -1.87 -8.27
C LEU A 23 -9.39 -0.67 -8.02
N ARG A 24 -9.93 0.46 -7.57
CA ARG A 24 -9.08 1.63 -7.28
C ARG A 24 -8.41 1.49 -5.91
N ALA A 25 -7.08 1.55 -5.90
CA ALA A 25 -6.33 1.79 -4.69
C ALA A 25 -6.76 3.15 -4.11
N VAL A 26 -6.96 3.21 -2.80
CA VAL A 26 -7.32 4.44 -2.08
C VAL A 26 -6.06 5.01 -1.48
N GLU A 27 -5.68 6.22 -1.89
CA GLU A 27 -4.58 6.94 -1.27
C GLU A 27 -5.01 7.46 0.10
N LEU A 28 -4.23 7.16 1.13
CA LEU A 28 -4.51 7.50 2.51
C LEU A 28 -3.64 8.68 2.96
N PRO A 29 -4.19 9.63 3.74
CA PRO A 29 -3.37 10.60 4.44
C PRO A 29 -2.46 9.88 5.44
N PHE A 30 -1.23 10.36 5.55
CA PHE A 30 -0.22 9.77 6.42
C PHE A 30 0.65 10.83 7.09
N GLU A 31 1.24 10.47 8.22
CA GLU A 31 2.18 11.29 8.97
C GLU A 31 3.51 10.55 9.13
N VAL A 32 4.62 11.27 9.00
CA VAL A 32 5.95 10.72 9.26
C VAL A 32 6.20 10.72 10.78
N CYS A 33 6.59 9.58 11.33
CA CYS A 33 6.76 9.40 12.77
C CYS A 33 8.23 9.25 13.22
N GLY A 34 8.49 9.50 14.51
CA GLY A 34 9.84 9.42 15.09
C GLY A 34 10.67 10.70 14.88
N ARG A 35 11.90 10.69 15.43
CA ARG A 35 12.87 11.80 15.31
C ARG A 35 14.10 11.33 14.52
N GLY A 36 14.66 12.22 13.70
CA GLY A 36 15.87 11.99 12.91
C GLY A 36 15.60 11.79 11.42
N ASP A 37 16.68 11.79 10.63
CA ASP A 37 16.61 11.62 9.18
C ASP A 37 16.26 10.16 8.82
N SER A 38 15.26 9.99 7.95
CA SER A 38 14.87 8.70 7.39
C SER A 38 15.56 8.47 6.05
N LEU A 39 16.09 7.26 5.81
CA LEU A 39 16.74 6.91 4.54
C LEU A 39 15.77 6.84 3.35
N VAL A 40 14.47 6.64 3.64
CA VAL A 40 13.38 6.63 2.67
C VAL A 40 12.42 7.77 3.01
N THR A 41 12.20 8.64 2.03
CA THR A 41 11.14 9.66 2.05
C THR A 41 9.86 9.03 1.50
N VAL A 42 8.82 8.94 2.33
CA VAL A 42 7.52 8.38 1.92
C VAL A 42 6.79 9.40 1.05
N SER A 43 6.31 8.97 -0.11
CA SER A 43 5.54 9.79 -1.05
C SER A 43 4.05 9.52 -0.99
N SER A 44 3.65 8.26 -0.76
CA SER A 44 2.22 7.88 -0.74
C SER A 44 2.01 6.60 0.05
N VAL A 45 0.85 6.51 0.71
CA VAL A 45 0.34 5.26 1.29
C VAL A 45 -0.97 4.93 0.59
N ASN A 46 -1.08 3.74 0.02
CA ASN A 46 -2.25 3.29 -0.71
C ASN A 46 -2.82 2.02 -0.07
N LEU A 47 -4.13 2.01 0.13
CA LEU A 47 -4.89 0.83 0.52
C LEU A 47 -5.47 0.17 -0.73
N ILE A 48 -5.08 -1.07 -1.00
CA ILE A 48 -5.54 -1.81 -2.17
C ILE A 48 -6.56 -2.86 -1.71
N PRO A 49 -7.79 -2.82 -2.23
CA PRO A 49 -8.80 -3.84 -1.99
C PRO A 49 -8.33 -5.27 -2.30
N HIS A 50 -8.52 -6.17 -1.35
CA HIS A 50 -8.35 -7.62 -1.48
C HIS A 50 -9.41 -8.39 -0.64
N PRO A 51 -9.94 -9.54 -1.08
CA PRO A 51 -11.18 -10.13 -0.52
C PRO A 51 -11.19 -10.45 0.98
N ILE A 52 -10.02 -10.69 1.59
CA ILE A 52 -9.91 -11.13 2.99
C ILE A 52 -9.40 -10.00 3.89
N LEU A 53 -8.24 -9.44 3.55
CA LEU A 53 -7.58 -8.34 4.24
C LEU A 53 -6.99 -7.44 3.18
N ALA A 54 -7.10 -6.13 3.34
CA ALA A 54 -6.56 -5.16 2.40
C ALA A 54 -5.03 -5.24 2.32
N ASN A 55 -4.51 -5.00 1.14
CA ASN A 55 -3.08 -4.80 0.95
C ASN A 55 -2.73 -3.34 1.24
N VAL A 56 -1.55 -3.11 1.80
CA VAL A 56 -1.01 -1.76 1.99
C VAL A 56 0.16 -1.63 1.03
N GLN A 57 0.19 -0.56 0.25
CA GLN A 57 1.32 -0.20 -0.59
C GLN A 57 1.89 1.12 -0.11
N ILE A 58 3.18 1.15 0.19
CA ILE A 58 3.90 2.36 0.58
C ILE A 58 4.92 2.64 -0.51
N SER A 59 4.83 3.81 -1.13
CA SER A 59 5.79 4.27 -2.14
C SER A 59 6.62 5.40 -1.56
N GLY A 60 7.85 5.52 -2.04
CA GLY A 60 8.77 6.56 -1.63
C GLY A 60 10.03 6.60 -2.47
N TYR A 61 11.01 7.34 -1.96
CA TYR A 61 12.32 7.52 -2.59
C TYR A 61 13.42 7.33 -1.56
N THR A 62 14.53 6.70 -1.96
CA THR A 62 15.75 6.62 -1.14
C THR A 62 16.96 7.14 -1.91
N SER A 63 17.83 7.87 -1.22
CA SER A 63 19.11 8.34 -1.76
C SER A 63 20.27 7.38 -1.47
N THR A 64 20.02 6.29 -0.75
CA THR A 64 21.03 5.36 -0.26
C THR A 64 20.70 3.93 -0.64
N THR A 65 21.74 3.12 -0.85
CA THR A 65 21.55 1.68 -1.08
C THR A 65 21.06 0.99 0.18
N ILE A 66 19.98 0.20 0.09
CA ILE A 66 19.45 -0.60 1.20
C ILE A 66 19.80 -2.07 0.95
N THR A 67 20.64 -2.64 1.82
CA THR A 67 21.11 -4.03 1.70
C THR A 67 20.39 -4.99 2.63
N GLU A 68 19.85 -4.49 3.74
CA GLU A 68 19.13 -5.25 4.76
C GLU A 68 18.24 -4.31 5.58
N GLY A 69 17.35 -4.88 6.40
CA GLY A 69 16.49 -4.14 7.32
C GLY A 69 15.26 -4.94 7.72
N LYS A 70 14.64 -4.56 8.85
CA LYS A 70 13.35 -5.12 9.29
C LYS A 70 12.28 -4.05 9.29
N MET A 71 11.12 -4.42 8.79
CA MET A 71 9.95 -3.60 8.74
C MET A 71 8.97 -4.08 9.80
N ARG A 72 8.64 -3.22 10.77
CA ARG A 72 7.66 -3.50 11.82
C ARG A 72 6.37 -2.74 11.52
N MET A 73 5.27 -3.46 11.48
CA MET A 73 3.93 -2.92 11.28
C MET A 73 3.12 -3.19 12.53
N PHE A 74 2.68 -2.13 13.18
CA PHE A 74 1.76 -2.14 14.30
C PHE A 74 0.36 -1.82 13.80
N VAL A 75 -0.56 -2.76 13.96
CA VAL A 75 -1.97 -2.59 13.60
C VAL A 75 -2.77 -2.51 14.88
N LYS A 76 -3.42 -1.36 15.13
CA LYS A 76 -4.25 -1.15 16.31
C LYS A 76 -5.73 -1.19 15.94
N VAL A 77 -6.45 -2.17 16.49
CA VAL A 77 -7.87 -2.43 16.24
C VAL A 77 -8.60 -2.51 17.58
N TYR A 78 -9.57 -1.62 17.82
CA TYR A 78 -10.36 -1.57 19.07
C TYR A 78 -9.53 -1.69 20.37
N GLY A 79 -8.33 -1.08 20.40
CA GLY A 79 -7.43 -1.11 21.56
C GLY A 79 -6.47 -2.29 21.61
N ALA A 80 -6.70 -3.36 20.85
CA ALA A 80 -5.73 -4.44 20.67
C ALA A 80 -4.64 -4.02 19.67
N VAL A 81 -3.38 -4.35 19.95
CA VAL A 81 -2.24 -4.06 19.07
C VAL A 81 -1.68 -5.39 18.58
N ALA A 82 -1.59 -5.54 17.26
CA ALA A 82 -0.88 -6.64 16.60
C ALA A 82 0.40 -6.11 15.96
N GLU A 83 1.52 -6.77 16.19
CA GLU A 83 2.80 -6.46 15.55
C GLU A 83 3.11 -7.53 14.49
N LYS A 84 3.48 -7.08 13.29
CA LYS A 84 4.02 -7.90 12.21
C LYS A 84 5.41 -7.41 11.88
N THR A 85 6.36 -8.34 11.72
CA THR A 85 7.72 -8.01 11.29
C THR A 85 8.00 -8.68 9.96
N PHE A 86 8.59 -7.94 9.02
CA PHE A 86 8.98 -8.40 7.69
C PHE A 86 10.45 -8.06 7.45
N ASP A 87 11.15 -8.87 6.66
CA ASP A 87 12.43 -8.44 6.11
C ASP A 87 12.21 -7.48 4.95
N VAL A 88 12.98 -6.39 4.90
CA VAL A 88 12.95 -5.46 3.76
C VAL A 88 13.21 -6.21 2.46
N CYS A 89 14.18 -7.13 2.47
CA CYS A 89 14.56 -7.92 1.31
C CYS A 89 13.57 -9.03 0.93
N GLU A 90 12.54 -9.29 1.74
CA GLU A 90 11.41 -10.14 1.35
C GLU A 90 10.33 -9.34 0.61
N LEU A 91 10.26 -8.03 0.83
CA LEU A 91 9.29 -7.14 0.20
C LEU A 91 9.81 -6.54 -1.12
N VAL A 92 11.13 -6.34 -1.22
CA VAL A 92 11.80 -5.77 -2.40
C VAL A 92 13.10 -6.52 -2.68
N ALA A 93 13.55 -6.51 -3.94
CA ALA A 93 14.80 -7.14 -4.32
C ALA A 93 16.00 -6.36 -3.73
N CYS A 94 16.80 -7.02 -2.90
CA CYS A 94 18.04 -6.47 -2.35
C CYS A 94 19.26 -6.83 -3.22
N PRO A 95 20.26 -5.95 -3.33
CA PRO A 95 20.31 -4.60 -2.75
C PRO A 95 19.42 -3.61 -3.50
N VAL A 96 18.69 -2.77 -2.78
CA VAL A 96 17.88 -1.70 -3.35
C VAL A 96 18.81 -0.56 -3.74
N ALA A 97 18.85 -0.20 -5.03
CA ALA A 97 19.58 0.96 -5.51
C ALA A 97 18.90 2.29 -5.12
N PRO A 98 19.63 3.40 -5.00
CA PRO A 98 19.04 4.73 -4.84
C PRO A 98 18.01 5.02 -5.94
N GLY A 99 16.85 5.53 -5.57
CA GLY A 99 15.75 5.73 -6.49
C GLY A 99 14.37 5.58 -5.84
N ALA A 100 13.36 5.47 -6.69
CA ALA A 100 11.99 5.15 -6.28
C ALA A 100 11.94 3.72 -5.72
N ILE A 101 11.24 3.56 -4.59
CA ILE A 101 11.02 2.27 -3.93
C ILE A 101 9.54 2.12 -3.59
N MET A 102 9.06 0.89 -3.63
CA MET A 102 7.69 0.53 -3.30
C MET A 102 7.69 -0.73 -2.43
N PHE A 103 7.01 -0.65 -1.29
CA PHE A 103 6.76 -1.78 -0.41
C PHE A 103 5.30 -2.21 -0.53
N LEU A 104 5.06 -3.47 -0.85
CA LEU A 104 3.72 -4.06 -0.92
C LEU A 104 3.53 -5.08 0.19
N PHE A 105 2.64 -4.77 1.12
CA PHE A 105 2.24 -5.68 2.20
C PHE A 105 0.93 -6.35 1.84
N ASN A 106 1.03 -7.63 1.51
CA ASN A 106 -0.14 -8.42 1.17
C ASN A 106 -0.93 -8.80 2.42
N ARG A 107 -2.26 -8.64 2.38
CA ARG A 107 -3.20 -9.03 3.44
C ARG A 107 -2.77 -8.46 4.81
N ALA A 108 -2.47 -7.17 4.81
CA ALA A 108 -1.82 -6.49 5.93
C ALA A 108 -2.83 -6.11 7.02
N VAL A 109 -3.97 -5.52 6.62
CA VAL A 109 -4.91 -4.86 7.53
C VAL A 109 -6.36 -5.28 7.23
N PRO A 110 -7.27 -5.28 8.23
CA PRO A 110 -8.68 -5.62 8.06
C PRO A 110 -9.47 -4.55 7.25
N TYR A 111 -10.81 -4.61 7.26
CA TYR A 111 -11.69 -3.57 6.70
C TYR A 111 -12.55 -2.93 7.80
N VAL A 112 -11.90 -2.44 8.84
CA VAL A 112 -12.57 -1.73 9.95
C VAL A 112 -11.80 -0.45 10.25
N GLU A 113 -12.37 0.44 11.06
CA GLU A 113 -11.64 1.62 11.54
C GLU A 113 -10.42 1.17 12.36
N VAL A 114 -9.22 1.46 11.84
CA VAL A 114 -7.95 1.09 12.48
C VAL A 114 -6.91 2.18 12.33
N LYS A 115 -6.03 2.26 13.32
CA LYS A 115 -4.79 3.03 13.26
C LYS A 115 -3.65 2.09 12.93
N VAL A 116 -2.86 2.41 11.91
CA VAL A 116 -1.72 1.61 11.47
C VAL A 116 -0.47 2.46 11.59
N GLU A 117 0.51 1.93 12.30
CA GLU A 117 1.85 2.53 12.40
C GLU A 117 2.85 1.57 11.77
N VAL A 118 3.56 2.02 10.75
CA VAL A 118 4.60 1.25 10.07
C VAL A 118 5.93 1.91 10.33
N ALA A 119 6.80 1.22 11.05
CA ALA A 119 8.15 1.64 11.36
C ALA A 119 9.16 0.69 10.73
N VAL A 120 10.05 1.21 9.90
CA VAL A 120 11.14 0.42 9.30
C VAL A 120 12.43 0.71 10.03
N LEU A 121 12.99 -0.32 10.63
CA LEU A 121 14.19 -0.26 11.45
C LEU A 121 15.30 -1.07 10.79
N TYR A 122 16.50 -0.52 10.75
CA TYR A 122 17.66 -1.29 10.33
C TYR A 122 18.05 -2.27 11.45
N VAL A 123 18.22 -3.56 11.14
CA VAL A 123 18.78 -4.51 12.11
C VAL A 123 20.29 -4.40 12.01
N ARG A 124 20.84 -3.40 12.71
CA ARG A 124 22.20 -3.33 13.25
C ARG A 124 22.67 -1.92 13.59
N GLN A 125 21.97 -0.86 13.20
CA GLN A 125 22.28 0.51 13.63
C GLN A 125 21.17 1.46 13.18
N SER A 126 20.68 2.31 14.08
CA SER A 126 20.07 3.58 13.68
C SER A 126 21.05 4.31 12.75
N PRO A 127 20.63 4.72 11.55
CA PRO A 127 19.38 5.43 11.31
C PRO A 127 18.17 4.56 10.92
N LYS A 128 16.98 5.13 11.13
CA LYS A 128 15.69 4.54 10.75
C LYS A 128 15.54 4.60 9.22
N ILE A 129 15.02 3.54 8.58
CA ILE A 129 14.79 3.56 7.14
C ILE A 129 13.60 4.46 6.81
N MET A 130 12.46 4.27 7.47
CA MET A 130 11.30 5.18 7.41
C MET A 130 10.38 4.96 8.61
N CYS A 131 9.50 5.93 8.86
CA CYS A 131 8.35 5.75 9.72
C CYS A 131 7.15 6.44 9.11
N VAL A 132 6.01 5.75 9.11
CA VAL A 132 4.76 6.34 8.71
C VAL A 132 3.62 5.81 9.55
N THR A 133 2.75 6.71 9.99
CA THR A 133 1.49 6.40 10.65
C THR A 133 0.36 6.86 9.76
N PHE A 134 -0.64 6.02 9.59
CA PHE A 134 -1.84 6.36 8.85
C PHE A 134 -3.07 5.73 9.52
N GLU A 135 -4.21 6.37 9.31
CA GLU A 135 -5.50 5.91 9.81
C GLU A 135 -6.42 5.74 8.61
N TYR A 136 -7.22 4.68 8.61
CA TYR A 136 -8.28 4.54 7.63
C TYR A 136 -9.57 4.09 8.30
N LYS A 137 -10.67 4.57 7.74
CA LYS A 137 -12.03 4.14 8.08
C LYS A 137 -12.61 3.49 6.84
N HIS A 138 -13.18 2.31 7.00
CA HIS A 138 -13.95 1.68 5.94
C HIS A 138 -15.32 2.37 5.82
N ASN A 139 -15.32 3.64 5.39
CA ASN A 139 -16.52 4.40 5.04
C ASN A 139 -16.63 4.66 3.53
N ASP A 140 -15.61 4.30 2.76
CA ASP A 140 -15.67 4.30 1.30
C ASP A 140 -16.13 2.92 0.80
N PRO A 141 -17.10 2.86 -0.14
CA PRO A 141 -17.54 1.62 -0.74
C PRO A 141 -16.39 1.07 -1.59
N VAL A 142 -15.50 0.30 -0.95
CA VAL A 142 -14.73 -0.69 -1.68
C VAL A 142 -15.76 -1.67 -2.22
N ALA A 143 -16.18 -1.46 -3.46
CA ALA A 143 -17.03 -2.38 -4.19
C ALA A 143 -16.23 -3.68 -4.37
N VAL A 144 -16.21 -4.52 -3.33
CA VAL A 144 -15.76 -5.91 -3.40
C VAL A 144 -16.80 -6.61 -4.26
N THR A 145 -16.62 -6.50 -5.57
CA THR A 145 -17.45 -7.20 -6.53
C THR A 145 -16.94 -8.63 -6.55
N ILE A 146 -17.58 -9.49 -5.76
CA ILE A 146 -17.38 -10.92 -5.81
C ILE A 146 -18.03 -11.37 -7.13
N SER A 147 -17.25 -11.47 -8.21
CA SER A 147 -17.70 -12.20 -9.39
C SER A 147 -17.57 -13.69 -9.09
N ALA A 148 -18.73 -14.33 -8.89
CA ALA A 148 -18.93 -15.77 -8.90
C ALA A 148 -18.72 -16.36 -10.30
#